data_AF-A0A5M3XC17-F1
#
_entry.id   AF-A0A5M3XC17-F1
#
_cell.length_a   1.000
_cell.length_b   1.000
_cell.length_c   1.000
_cell.angle_alpha   90.00
_cell.angle_beta   90.00
_cell.angle_gamma   90.00
#
_symmetry.space_group_name_H-M   'P 1'
#
loop_
_entity.id
_entity.type
_entity.pdbx_description
1 polymer ?
#
loop_
_entity_poly.entity_id
_entity_poly.type
_entity_poly.pdbx_seq_one_letter_code
_entity_poly.pdbx_strand_id
1 'polypeptide(L)' 'MLKVLVAVAIGAVLAGVASVAILNVASPSLQPPDQPLYNYGTR' A
#
# COMPACT_ATOMS: atom_id res chain seq x y z
N MET A 1 34.96 0.99 -5.04
CA MET A 1 33.98 0.13 -5.74
C MET A 1 33.04 -0.57 -4.75
N LEU A 2 33.52 -1.43 -3.84
CA LEU A 2 32.66 -2.18 -2.90
C LEU A 2 31.70 -1.32 -2.06
N LYS A 3 32.17 -0.20 -1.51
CA LYS A 3 31.34 0.73 -0.72
C LYS A 3 30.17 1.33 -1.51
N VAL A 4 30.36 1.56 -2.82
CA VAL A 4 29.32 2.08 -3.72
C VAL A 4 28.27 1.00 -3.98
N LEU A 5 28.71 -0.24 -4.21
CA LEU A 5 27.81 -1.37 -4.41
C LEU A 5 26.92 -1.61 -3.18
N VAL A 6 27.51 -1.52 -1.98
CA VAL A 6 26.79 -1.63 -0.70
C VAL A 6 25.77 -0.51 -0.54
N ALA A 7 26.14 0.74 -0.86
CA ALA A 7 25.22 1.87 -0.80
C ALA A 7 24.03 1.69 -1.76
N VAL A 8 24.28 1.19 -2.97
CA VAL A 8 23.22 0.88 -3.95
C VAL A 8 22.30 -0.23 -3.45
N ALA A 9 22.86 -1.30 -2.89
CA ALA A 9 22.06 -2.41 -2.34
C ALA A 9 21.17 -1.94 -1.18
N ILE A 10 21.70 -1.13 -0.27
CA ILE A 10 20.93 -0.57 0.85
C ILE A 10 19.82 0.36 0.34
N GLY A 11 20.13 1.22 -0.63
CA GLY A 11 19.14 2.09 -1.26
C GLY A 11 18.01 1.31 -1.93
N ALA A 12 18.33 0.22 -2.64
CA ALA A 12 17.34 -0.63 -3.28
C ALA A 12 16.42 -1.33 -2.27
N VAL A 13 16.99 -1.83 -1.15
CA VAL A 13 16.20 -2.46 -0.08
C VAL A 13 15.26 -1.44 0.57
N LEU A 14 15.76 -0.25 0.91
CA LEU A 14 14.95 0.82 1.51
C LEU A 14 13.79 1.23 0.60
N ALA A 15 14.05 1.42 -0.70
CA ALA A 15 13.02 1.76 -1.68
C ALA A 15 11.96 0.65 -1.81
N GLY A 16 12.39 -0.61 -1.89
CA GLY A 16 11.48 -1.76 -2.00
C GLY A 16 10.56 -1.89 -0.79
N VAL A 17 11.10 -1.74 0.42
CA VAL A 17 10.30 -1.80 1.66
C VAL A 17 9.28 -0.66 1.72
N ALA A 18 9.67 0.56 1.35
CA ALA A 18 8.77 1.70 1.31
C ALA A 18 7.62 1.49 0.31
N SER A 19 7.91 0.95 -0.89
CA SER A 19 6.88 0.65 -1.89
C SER A 19 5.85 -0.36 -1.40
N VAL A 20 6.29 -1.46 -0.77
CA VAL A 20 5.38 -2.49 -0.24
C VAL A 20 4.53 -1.94 0.91
N ALA A 21 5.12 -1.11 1.78
CA ALA A 21 4.40 -0.46 2.86
C ALA A 21 3.28 0.45 2.34
N ILE A 22 3.56 1.25 1.31
CA ILE A 22 2.56 2.11 0.67
C ILE A 22 1.43 1.28 0.09
N LEU A 23 1.72 0.19 -0.62
CA LEU A 23 0.69 -0.68 -1.18
C LEU A 23 -0.19 -1.28 -0.09
N ASN A 24 0.38 -1.76 1.02
CA ASN A 24 -0.40 -2.30 2.13
C ASN A 24 -1.28 -1.25 2.82
N VAL A 25 -0.80 -0.01 2.97
CA VAL A 25 -1.57 1.07 3.61
C VAL A 25 -2.63 1.66 2.70
N ALA A 26 -2.31 1.82 1.41
CA ALA A 26 -3.20 2.41 0.42
C ALA A 26 -4.18 1.40 -0.19
N SER A 27 -4.02 0.10 0.10
CA SER A 27 -4.97 -0.93 -0.31
C SER A 27 -6.35 -0.59 0.24
N PRO A 28 -7.35 -0.32 -0.60
CA PRO A 28 -8.71 -0.17 -0.12
C PRO A 28 -9.12 -1.47 0.56
N SER A 29 -9.68 -1.38 1.77
CA SER A 29 -10.24 -2.55 2.44
C SER A 29 -11.23 -3.22 1.50
N LEU A 30 -11.07 -4.52 1.24
CA LEU A 30 -12.06 -5.34 0.52
C LEU A 30 -13.36 -5.52 1.32
N GLN A 31 -13.55 -4.75 2.39
CA GLN A 31 -14.73 -4.75 3.23
C GLN A 31 -15.94 -4.42 2.34
N PRO A 32 -16.94 -5.31 2.27
CA PRO A 32 -18.22 -4.96 1.69
C PRO A 32 -18.75 -3.70 2.38
N PRO A 33 -19.41 -2.79 1.66
CA PRO A 33 -20.01 -1.61 2.27
C PRO A 33 -20.96 -2.04 3.41
N ASP A 34 -20.75 -1.52 4.62
CA ASP A 34 -21.61 -1.81 5.78
C ASP A 34 -23.03 -1.22 5.62
N GLN A 35 -23.24 -0.40 4.60
CA GLN A 35 -24.49 0.27 4.31
C GLN A 35 -24.84 0.18 2.82
N PRO A 36 -26.14 0.10 2.49
CA PRO A 36 -26.58 0.02 1.11
C PRO A 36 -26.14 1.25 0.31
N LEU A 37 -25.67 1.04 -0.92
CA LEU A 37 -25.20 2.10 -1.82
C LEU A 37 -26.31 3.13 -2.14
N TYR A 38 -27.56 2.69 -2.07
CA TYR A 38 -28.72 3.53 -2.28
C TYR A 38 -29.72 3.31 -1.15
N ASN A 39 -30.12 4.40 -0.50
CA ASN A 39 -31.20 4.40 0.47
C ASN A 39 -32.53 4.60 -0.27
N TYR A 40 -33.12 3.49 -0.74
CA TYR A 40 -34.48 3.49 -1.27
C TYR A 40 -35.46 3.49 -0.09
N GLY A 41 -35.57 4.64 0.59
CA GLY A 41 -36.38 4.80 1.81
C GLY A 41 -37.69 4.00 1.78
N THR A 42 -38.07 3.44 2.93
CA THR A 42 -39.29 2.65 3.10
C THR A 42 -40.49 3.41 2.52
N ARG A 43 -41.10 2.83 1.49
CA ARG A 43 -42.38 3.30 0.95
C ARG A 43 -43.46 3.30 2.02
#